data_AF-A0A4U3A701-F1
#
_entry.id   AF-A0A4U3A701-F1
#
_cell.length_a   1.000
_cell.length_b   1.000
_cell.length_c   1.000
_cell.angle_alpha   90.00
_cell.angle_beta   90.00
_cell.angle_gamma   90.00
#
_symmetry.space_group_name_H-M   'P 1'
#
loop_
_entity.id
_entity.type
_entity.pdbx_description
1 polymer ?
#
loop_
_entity_poly.entity_id
_entity_poly.type
_entity_poly.pdbx_seq_one_letter_code
_entity_poly.pdbx_strand_id
1 'polypeptide(L)'
;MLRKQYMKEIADHILKLKLTHPIRVGVNGITASGKTTFANELAEEMKNRGVQVIRTSIDDFHNPRVIRYAQGKESARGYYEDAHDYTSFKERLLKPLGPNGNLQYETISHNLITDMPVHNTPLVASPNMVLIVDGTFLLKKEIEYLFDYKIFVDIDFEIARNRGAERETEAFGSYEEA
;
A
#
# COMPACT_ATOMS: atom_id res chain seq x y z
N MET A 1 4.68 2.60 -24.95
CA MET A 1 4.18 1.37 -25.59
C MET A 1 4.45 0.12 -24.74
N LEU A 2 5.63 -0.06 -24.13
CA LEU A 2 5.96 -1.22 -23.27
C LEU A 2 5.26 -1.24 -21.89
N ARG A 3 5.22 -0.10 -21.18
CA ARG A 3 4.61 -0.03 -19.83
C ARG A 3 3.16 -0.50 -19.79
N LYS A 4 2.34 -0.06 -20.75
CA LYS A 4 0.94 -0.49 -20.89
C LYS A 4 0.82 -1.98 -21.19
N GLN A 5 1.75 -2.55 -21.96
CA GLN A 5 1.79 -3.99 -22.22
C GLN A 5 2.09 -4.76 -20.94
N TYR A 6 3.09 -4.35 -20.15
CA TYR A 6 3.38 -5.02 -18.88
C TYR A 6 2.23 -4.91 -17.87
N MET A 7 1.53 -3.77 -17.80
CA MET A 7 0.31 -3.67 -16.98
C MET A 7 -0.73 -4.71 -17.38
N LYS A 8 -0.92 -4.91 -18.69
CA LYS A 8 -1.85 -5.93 -19.20
C LYS A 8 -1.43 -7.34 -18.81
N GLU A 9 -0.16 -7.68 -18.98
CA GLU A 9 0.38 -9.00 -18.66
C GLU A 9 0.29 -9.30 -17.15
N ILE A 10 0.63 -8.32 -16.31
CA ILE A 10 0.49 -8.44 -14.85
C ILE A 10 -0.98 -8.60 -14.46
N ALA A 11 -1.88 -7.83 -15.07
CA ALA A 11 -3.31 -7.97 -14.83
C ALA A 11 -3.82 -9.36 -15.22
N ASP A 12 -3.38 -9.90 -16.36
CA ASP A 12 -3.70 -11.27 -16.79
C ASP A 12 -3.21 -12.31 -15.78
N HIS A 13 -2.02 -12.13 -15.19
CA HIS A 13 -1.48 -13.05 -14.19
C HIS A 13 -2.30 -13.04 -12.91
N ILE A 14 -2.65 -11.86 -12.42
CA ILE A 14 -3.47 -11.69 -11.21
C ILE A 14 -4.86 -12.31 -11.43
N LEU A 15 -5.54 -12.00 -12.55
CA LEU A 15 -6.90 -12.48 -12.81
C LEU A 15 -6.99 -13.98 -13.11
N LYS A 16 -5.86 -14.66 -13.36
CA LYS A 16 -5.81 -16.13 -13.45
C LYS A 16 -5.87 -16.80 -12.07
N LEU A 17 -5.64 -16.07 -10.97
CA LEU A 17 -5.81 -16.58 -9.62
C LEU A 17 -7.30 -16.76 -9.34
N LYS A 18 -7.83 -17.97 -9.56
CA LYS A 18 -9.23 -18.31 -9.30
C LYS A 18 -9.44 -18.55 -7.80
N LEU A 19 -9.54 -17.48 -7.02
CA LEU A 19 -9.78 -17.51 -5.58
C LEU A 19 -11.27 -17.32 -5.27
N THR A 20 -11.67 -17.72 -4.06
CA THR A 20 -13.05 -17.58 -3.55
C THR A 20 -13.25 -16.35 -2.67
N HIS A 21 -12.25 -15.48 -2.61
CA HIS A 21 -12.23 -14.21 -1.89
C HIS A 21 -11.51 -13.17 -2.75
N PRO A 22 -11.60 -11.87 -2.41
CA PRO A 22 -10.91 -10.82 -3.16
C PRO A 22 -9.41 -11.11 -3.27
N ILE A 23 -8.83 -10.91 -4.46
CA ILE A 23 -7.39 -11.12 -4.66
C ILE A 23 -6.65 -9.96 -4.02
N ARG A 24 -5.79 -10.24 -3.04
CA ARG A 24 -5.01 -9.23 -2.31
C ARG A 24 -3.63 -9.09 -2.94
N VAL A 25 -3.41 -7.94 -3.59
CA VAL A 25 -2.19 -7.60 -4.30
C VAL A 25 -1.40 -6.58 -3.49
N GLY A 26 -0.14 -6.90 -3.19
CA GLY A 26 0.79 -5.97 -2.55
C GLY A 26 1.80 -5.41 -3.55
N VAL A 27 1.89 -4.08 -3.65
CA VAL A 27 2.85 -3.34 -4.49
C VAL A 27 3.87 -2.66 -3.58
N ASN A 28 4.95 -3.37 -3.29
CA ASN A 28 6.01 -2.92 -2.40
C ASN A 28 7.11 -2.19 -3.17
N GLY A 29 7.78 -1.26 -2.52
CA GLY A 29 8.98 -0.63 -3.03
C GLY A 29 9.49 0.44 -2.07
N ILE A 30 10.75 0.82 -2.20
CA ILE A 30 11.33 1.90 -1.40
C ILE A 30 10.58 3.23 -1.62
N THR A 31 10.79 4.19 -0.73
CA THR A 31 10.28 5.55 -0.91
C THR A 31 10.72 6.11 -2.26
N ALA A 32 9.83 6.85 -2.93
CA ALA A 32 10.04 7.41 -4.27
C ALA A 32 10.32 6.41 -5.43
N SER A 33 10.08 5.10 -5.25
CA SER A 33 10.23 4.11 -6.33
C SER A 33 9.22 4.23 -7.47
N GLY A 34 8.10 4.90 -7.23
CA GLY A 34 6.97 4.97 -8.17
C GLY A 34 5.89 3.90 -7.96
N LYS A 35 5.96 3.14 -6.84
CA LYS A 35 4.96 2.14 -6.46
C LYS A 35 3.51 2.63 -6.47
N THR A 36 3.26 3.85 -6.00
CA THR A 36 1.91 4.44 -6.00
C THR A 36 1.40 4.67 -7.42
N THR A 37 2.23 5.22 -8.30
CA THR A 37 1.91 5.39 -9.72
C THR A 37 1.64 4.04 -10.38
N PHE A 38 2.51 3.05 -10.14
CA PHE A 38 2.33 1.69 -10.65
C PHE A 38 1.01 1.06 -10.17
N ALA A 39 0.71 1.13 -8.87
CA ALA A 39 -0.49 0.55 -8.29
C ALA A 39 -1.76 1.22 -8.82
N ASN A 40 -1.72 2.54 -9.07
CA ASN A 40 -2.83 3.27 -9.68
C ASN A 40 -3.04 2.85 -11.14
N GLU A 41 -1.97 2.74 -11.93
CA GLU A 41 -2.08 2.28 -13.32
C GLU A 41 -2.60 0.84 -13.42
N LEU A 42 -2.15 -0.05 -12.53
CA LEU A 42 -2.66 -1.41 -12.45
C LEU A 42 -4.15 -1.42 -12.07
N ALA A 43 -4.57 -0.58 -11.13
CA ALA A 43 -5.97 -0.43 -10.76
C ALA A 43 -6.83 0.05 -11.94
N GLU A 44 -6.36 1.03 -12.70
CA GLU A 44 -7.06 1.52 -13.90
C GLU A 44 -7.13 0.44 -15.00
N GLU A 45 -6.06 -0.32 -15.23
CA GLU A 45 -6.09 -1.45 -16.18
C GLU A 45 -7.12 -2.52 -15.77
N MET A 46 -7.22 -2.84 -14.48
CA MET A 46 -8.24 -3.76 -13.96
C MET A 46 -9.66 -3.22 -14.14
N LYS A 47 -9.90 -1.94 -13.80
CA LYS A 47 -11.20 -1.28 -14.00
C LYS A 47 -11.62 -1.26 -15.46
N ASN A 48 -10.69 -1.00 -16.38
CA ASN A 48 -10.96 -1.03 -17.83
C ASN A 48 -11.41 -2.41 -18.34
N ARG A 49 -11.14 -3.48 -17.57
CA ARG A 49 -11.58 -4.85 -17.84
C ARG A 49 -12.88 -5.21 -17.12
N GLY A 50 -13.51 -4.26 -16.43
CA GLY A 50 -14.73 -4.46 -15.65
C GLY A 50 -14.51 -5.08 -14.27
N VAL A 51 -13.26 -5.13 -13.78
CA VAL A 51 -12.95 -5.65 -12.45
C VAL A 51 -13.13 -4.53 -11.42
N GLN A 52 -13.86 -4.83 -10.34
CA GLN A 52 -13.99 -3.92 -9.20
C GLN A 52 -12.71 -3.95 -8.37
N VAL A 53 -12.13 -2.77 -8.12
CA VAL A 53 -10.84 -2.63 -7.43
C VAL A 53 -11.00 -1.82 -6.14
N ILE A 54 -10.46 -2.36 -5.05
CA ILE A 54 -10.21 -1.63 -3.80
C ILE A 54 -8.77 -1.13 -3.86
N ARG A 55 -8.57 0.19 -3.83
CA ARG A 55 -7.24 0.81 -3.94
C ARG A 55 -6.94 1.63 -2.68
N THR A 56 -5.86 1.33 -1.97
CA THR A 56 -5.46 1.98 -0.70
C THR A 56 -3.96 1.90 -0.49
N SER A 57 -3.38 2.74 0.37
CA SER A 57 -1.98 2.64 0.78
C SER A 57 -1.87 2.09 2.20
N ILE A 58 -0.78 1.40 2.52
CA ILE A 58 -0.45 1.14 3.94
C ILE A 58 -0.25 2.46 4.72
N ASP A 59 0.01 3.56 4.02
CA ASP A 59 0.15 4.88 4.63
C ASP A 59 -1.16 5.37 5.28
N ASP A 60 -2.32 4.80 4.93
CA ASP A 60 -3.60 5.03 5.60
C ASP A 60 -3.70 4.30 6.96
N PHE A 61 -2.68 3.50 7.30
CA PHE A 61 -2.54 2.73 8.54
C PHE A 61 -1.28 3.11 9.31
N HIS A 62 -0.90 4.39 9.30
CA HIS A 62 0.19 4.85 10.16
C HIS A 62 -0.18 4.77 11.65
N ASN A 63 0.82 4.54 12.50
CA ASN A 63 0.69 4.79 13.91
C ASN A 63 0.60 6.32 14.19
N PRO A 64 0.02 6.73 15.34
CA PRO A 64 0.07 8.12 15.79
C PRO A 64 1.52 8.57 16.03
N ARG A 65 1.80 9.89 15.96
CA ARG A 65 3.15 10.45 16.12
C ARG A 65 3.84 10.01 17.41
N VAL A 66 3.08 9.89 18.50
CA VAL A 66 3.61 9.45 19.80
C VAL A 66 4.28 8.07 19.74
N ILE A 67 3.80 7.18 18.86
CA ILE A 67 4.40 5.87 18.62
C ILE A 67 5.50 5.99 17.55
N ARG A 68 5.20 6.61 16.40
CA ARG A 68 6.16 6.71 15.28
C ARG A 68 7.48 7.37 15.66
N TYR A 69 7.43 8.35 16.56
CA TYR A 69 8.60 9.12 16.98
C TYR A 69 9.13 8.72 18.35
N ALA A 70 8.66 7.62 18.93
CA ALA A 70 9.11 7.13 20.24
C ALA A 70 10.63 6.87 20.28
N GLN A 71 11.20 6.44 19.16
CA GLN A 71 12.64 6.21 18.99
C GLN A 71 13.41 7.45 18.47
N GLY A 72 12.74 8.61 18.39
CA GLY A 72 13.24 9.83 17.75
C GLY A 72 12.69 10.01 16.33
N LYS A 73 12.38 11.25 15.95
CA LYS A 73 11.74 11.60 14.68
C LYS A 73 12.53 11.12 13.45
N GLU A 74 13.87 11.20 13.53
CA GLU A 74 14.80 10.85 12.45
C GLU A 74 15.34 9.40 12.56
N SER A 75 14.74 8.57 13.43
CA SER A 75 15.21 7.20 13.65
C SER A 75 14.85 6.30 12.46
N ALA A 76 15.85 5.84 11.71
CA ALA A 76 15.66 4.84 10.66
C ALA A 76 15.04 3.54 11.20
N ARG A 77 15.40 3.16 12.43
CA ARG A 77 14.80 2.02 13.12
C ARG A 77 13.34 2.28 13.45
N GLY A 78 13.01 3.45 13.98
CA GLY A 78 11.63 3.87 14.23
C GLY A 78 10.79 3.90 12.95
N TYR A 79 11.35 4.38 11.83
CA TYR A 79 10.67 4.36 10.53
C TYR A 79 10.38 2.93 10.06
N TYR A 80 11.28 1.98 10.31
CA TYR A 80 11.05 0.58 9.96
C TYR A 80 10.08 -0.12 10.91
N GLU A 81 10.21 0.06 12.22
CA GLU A 81 9.47 -0.68 13.25
C GLU A 81 8.10 -0.06 13.55
N ASP A 82 8.05 1.27 13.66
CA ASP A 82 6.95 1.99 14.32
C ASP A 82 6.10 2.83 13.37
N ALA A 83 6.46 2.98 12.08
CA ALA A 83 5.72 3.83 11.15
C ALA A 83 4.26 3.40 10.99
N HIS A 84 4.00 2.10 10.81
CA HIS A 84 2.68 1.56 10.47
C HIS A 84 2.07 0.71 11.58
N ASP A 85 0.77 0.87 11.79
CA ASP A 85 -0.09 -0.01 12.60
C ASP A 85 -0.42 -1.28 11.79
N TYR A 86 0.52 -2.21 11.78
CA TYR A 86 0.34 -3.52 11.14
C TYR A 86 -0.80 -4.34 11.77
N THR A 87 -1.21 -4.04 13.01
CA THR A 87 -2.32 -4.72 13.66
C THR A 87 -3.64 -4.30 13.00
N SER A 88 -3.91 -3.00 12.95
CA SER A 88 -5.10 -2.47 12.25
C SER A 88 -5.11 -2.86 10.77
N PHE A 89 -3.96 -2.76 10.09
CA PHE A 89 -3.85 -3.13 8.68
C PHE A 89 -4.24 -4.60 8.41
N LYS A 90 -3.80 -5.53 9.28
CA LYS A 90 -4.19 -6.93 9.19
C LYS A 90 -5.66 -7.16 9.47
N GLU A 91 -6.14 -6.69 10.63
CA GLU A 91 -7.45 -7.05 11.16
C GLU A 91 -8.60 -6.33 10.43
N ARG A 92 -8.36 -5.10 9.96
CA ARG A 92 -9.41 -4.27 9.33
C ARG A 92 -9.42 -4.37 7.80
N LEU A 93 -8.33 -4.81 7.17
CA LEU A 93 -8.23 -4.88 5.70
C LEU A 93 -7.88 -6.28 5.19
N LEU A 94 -6.69 -6.80 5.52
CA LEU A 94 -6.17 -7.99 4.84
C LEU A 94 -6.88 -9.30 5.22
N LYS A 95 -7.20 -9.49 6.50
CA LYS A 95 -7.91 -10.70 6.97
C LYS A 95 -9.38 -10.72 6.54
N PRO A 96 -10.16 -9.64 6.66
CA PRO A 96 -11.54 -9.61 6.17
C PRO A 96 -11.70 -9.91 4.68
N LEU A 97 -10.69 -9.56 3.88
CA LEU A 97 -10.64 -9.79 2.43
C LEU A 97 -9.92 -11.09 2.04
N GLY A 98 -9.48 -11.89 3.01
CA GLY A 98 -8.77 -13.16 2.79
C GLY A 98 -9.67 -14.40 2.82
N PRO A 99 -9.06 -15.60 2.79
CA PRO A 99 -9.78 -16.85 2.97
C PRO A 99 -10.59 -16.85 4.27
N ASN A 100 -11.86 -17.23 4.20
CA ASN A 100 -12.81 -17.23 5.33
C ASN A 100 -13.07 -15.84 5.96
N GLY A 101 -12.65 -14.76 5.29
CA GLY A 101 -12.97 -13.40 5.70
C GLY A 101 -14.46 -13.07 5.56
N ASN A 102 -14.91 -12.05 6.27
CA ASN A 102 -16.31 -11.62 6.29
C ASN A 102 -16.65 -10.56 5.23
N LEU A 103 -15.69 -10.20 4.36
CA LEU A 103 -15.79 -9.17 3.31
C LEU A 103 -16.08 -7.75 3.82
N GLN A 104 -16.03 -7.50 5.14
CA GLN A 104 -16.21 -6.18 5.73
C GLN A 104 -14.86 -5.57 6.03
N TYR A 105 -14.51 -4.49 5.32
CA TYR A 105 -13.16 -3.93 5.35
C TYR A 105 -13.15 -2.43 5.55
N GLU A 106 -12.03 -1.92 6.03
CA GLU A 106 -11.73 -0.49 6.10
C GLU A 106 -10.38 -0.23 5.44
N THR A 107 -10.25 0.91 4.78
CA THR A 107 -9.03 1.31 4.04
C THR A 107 -8.18 2.32 4.79
N ILE A 108 -8.56 2.72 6.00
CA ILE A 108 -7.86 3.72 6.80
C ILE A 108 -8.14 3.48 8.28
N SER A 109 -7.11 3.56 9.11
CA SER A 109 -7.24 3.55 10.58
C SER A 109 -6.79 4.85 11.23
N HIS A 110 -6.04 5.69 10.52
CA HIS A 110 -5.42 6.88 11.09
C HIS A 110 -5.22 7.97 10.03
N ASN A 111 -5.55 9.21 10.37
CA ASN A 111 -5.31 10.37 9.53
C ASN A 111 -3.94 10.97 9.87
N LEU A 112 -3.00 10.86 8.93
CA LEU A 112 -1.62 11.30 9.13
C LEU A 112 -1.47 12.83 9.34
N ILE A 113 -2.36 13.63 8.77
CA ILE A 113 -2.32 15.10 8.84
C ILE A 113 -2.76 15.55 10.23
N THR A 114 -3.93 15.09 10.69
CA THR A 114 -4.51 15.49 11.97
C THR A 114 -3.96 14.71 13.16
N ASP A 115 -3.23 13.60 12.90
CA ASP A 115 -2.74 12.67 13.91
C ASP A 115 -3.84 12.05 14.77
N MET A 116 -5.01 11.80 14.14
CA MET A 116 -6.19 11.27 14.81
C MET A 116 -6.60 9.91 14.26
N PRO A 117 -7.07 8.98 15.12
CA PRO A 117 -7.66 7.73 14.67
C PRO A 117 -8.90 7.98 13.80
N VAL A 118 -9.10 7.12 12.82
CA VAL A 118 -10.29 7.12 11.95
C VAL A 118 -11.16 5.91 12.29
N HIS A 119 -12.43 6.20 12.54
CA HIS A 119 -13.47 5.20 12.78
C HIS A 119 -14.51 5.32 11.68
N ASN A 120 -14.49 4.37 10.74
CA ASN A 120 -15.44 4.32 9.65
C ASN A 120 -16.40 3.15 9.84
N THR A 121 -17.59 3.27 9.24
CA THR A 121 -18.41 2.08 9.00
C THR A 121 -17.70 1.21 7.96
N PRO A 122 -17.48 -0.08 8.22
CA PRO A 122 -16.85 -0.97 7.26
C PRO A 122 -17.59 -0.99 5.92
N LEU A 123 -16.82 -1.00 4.82
CA LEU A 123 -17.32 -1.23 3.48
C LEU A 123 -17.49 -2.74 3.25
N VAL A 124 -18.39 -3.12 2.34
CA VAL A 124 -18.61 -4.52 1.98
C VAL A 124 -18.02 -4.79 0.60
N ALA A 125 -17.13 -5.78 0.52
CA ALA A 125 -16.53 -6.24 -0.73
C ALA A 125 -17.38 -7.35 -1.38
N SER A 126 -17.26 -7.50 -2.69
CA SER A 126 -17.70 -8.70 -3.40
C SER A 126 -16.53 -9.69 -3.51
N PRO A 127 -16.76 -11.02 -3.46
CA PRO A 127 -15.69 -12.03 -3.55
C PRO A 127 -14.80 -11.94 -4.80
N ASN A 128 -15.30 -11.35 -5.88
CA ASN A 128 -14.58 -11.20 -7.16
C ASN A 128 -13.79 -9.88 -7.29
N MET A 129 -13.72 -9.06 -6.22
CA MET A 129 -12.94 -7.84 -6.22
C MET A 129 -11.43 -8.10 -6.18
N VAL A 130 -10.64 -7.09 -6.54
CA VAL A 130 -9.19 -7.08 -6.35
C VAL A 130 -8.82 -5.96 -5.39
N LEU A 131 -8.11 -6.29 -4.31
CA LEU A 131 -7.47 -5.32 -3.44
C LEU A 131 -6.06 -5.04 -3.97
N ILE A 132 -5.71 -3.76 -4.17
CA ILE A 132 -4.36 -3.32 -4.53
C ILE A 132 -3.87 -2.35 -3.44
N VAL A 133 -2.92 -2.83 -2.64
CA VAL A 133 -2.24 -2.02 -1.63
C VAL A 133 -0.84 -1.69 -2.09
N ASP A 134 -0.43 -0.43 -2.01
CA ASP A 134 0.98 -0.04 -2.15
C ASP A 134 1.56 0.42 -0.82
N GLY A 135 2.89 0.37 -0.71
CA GLY A 135 3.52 0.76 0.54
C GLY A 135 5.00 0.46 0.62
N THR A 136 5.69 1.20 1.48
CA THR A 136 7.04 0.84 1.92
C THR A 136 6.86 -0.17 3.06
N PHE A 137 7.73 -1.18 3.14
CA PHE A 137 7.65 -2.24 4.16
C PHE A 137 6.33 -3.04 4.15
N LEU A 138 5.68 -3.15 2.99
CA LEU A 138 4.41 -3.85 2.83
C LEU A 138 4.54 -5.38 2.95
N LEU A 139 5.74 -5.92 2.69
CA LEU A 139 6.04 -7.36 2.67
C LEU A 139 6.89 -7.80 3.86
N LYS A 140 6.66 -7.24 5.06
CA LYS A 140 7.28 -7.75 6.28
C LYS A 140 6.90 -9.21 6.52
N LYS A 141 7.83 -9.98 7.12
CA LYS A 141 7.64 -11.42 7.39
C LYS A 141 6.35 -11.73 8.14
N GLU A 142 5.94 -10.88 9.09
CA GLU A 142 4.73 -11.10 9.86
C GLU A 142 3.41 -10.90 9.10
N ILE A 143 3.43 -10.33 7.88
CA ILE A 143 2.20 -10.04 7.12
C ILE A 143 2.25 -10.49 5.66
N GLU A 144 3.42 -10.79 5.10
CA GLU A 144 3.56 -11.03 3.65
C GLU A 144 2.76 -12.24 3.14
N TYR A 145 2.41 -13.19 4.02
CA TYR A 145 1.61 -14.37 3.71
C TYR A 145 0.12 -14.03 3.50
N LEU A 146 -0.29 -12.83 3.86
CA LEU A 146 -1.65 -12.33 3.67
C LEU A 146 -1.86 -11.72 2.27
N PHE A 147 -0.83 -11.66 1.43
CA PHE A 147 -0.98 -11.25 0.03
C PHE A 147 -0.98 -12.47 -0.88
N ASP A 148 -1.91 -12.48 -1.83
CA ASP A 148 -2.07 -13.55 -2.81
C ASP A 148 -1.16 -13.31 -4.04
N TYR A 149 -0.84 -12.05 -4.32
CA TYR A 149 0.12 -11.65 -5.34
C TYR A 149 1.01 -10.51 -4.83
N LYS A 150 2.33 -10.62 -5.05
CA LYS A 150 3.33 -9.68 -4.53
C LYS A 150 4.14 -9.09 -5.67
N ILE A 151 4.20 -7.77 -5.73
CA ILE A 151 4.96 -7.00 -6.71
C ILE A 151 5.99 -6.18 -5.95
N PHE A 152 7.24 -6.22 -6.41
CA PHE A 152 8.29 -5.34 -5.94
C PHE A 152 8.71 -4.39 -7.06
N VAL A 153 8.51 -3.10 -6.85
CA VAL A 153 8.96 -2.05 -7.76
C VAL A 153 10.42 -1.75 -7.45
N ASP A 154 11.30 -2.46 -8.16
CA ASP A 154 12.74 -2.34 -8.05
C ASP A 154 13.26 -1.14 -8.84
N ILE A 155 14.11 -0.35 -8.20
CA ILE A 155 14.73 0.83 -8.77
C ILE A 155 16.09 1.03 -8.11
N ASP A 156 17.02 1.62 -8.87
CA ASP A 156 18.28 2.07 -8.30
C ASP A 156 18.06 3.05 -7.15
N PHE A 157 18.80 2.84 -6.06
CA PHE A 157 18.66 3.61 -4.83
C PHE A 157 18.96 5.09 -5.02
N GLU A 158 19.96 5.46 -5.82
CA GLU A 158 20.31 6.87 -6.06
C GLU A 158 19.20 7.57 -6.85
N ILE A 159 18.55 6.88 -7.78
CA ILE A 159 17.39 7.43 -8.49
C ILE A 159 16.23 7.68 -7.53
N ALA A 160 15.95 6.72 -6.63
CA ALA A 160 14.89 6.89 -5.63
C ALA A 160 15.22 8.04 -4.67
N ARG A 161 16.47 8.13 -4.19
CA ARG A 161 16.94 9.20 -3.31
C ARG A 161 16.78 10.57 -3.95
N ASN A 162 17.24 10.74 -5.19
CA ASN A 162 17.11 12.01 -5.92
C ASN A 162 15.64 12.42 -6.10
N ARG A 163 14.77 11.47 -6.49
CA ARG A 163 13.32 11.73 -6.59
C ARG A 163 12.68 12.06 -5.24
N GLY A 164 13.16 11.47 -4.15
CA GLY A 164 12.69 11.77 -2.80
C GLY A 164 13.01 13.21 -2.42
N ALA A 165 14.28 13.60 -2.59
CA ALA A 165 14.75 14.96 -2.30
C ALA A 165 14.03 16.03 -3.13
N GLU A 166 13.77 15.77 -4.42
CA GLU A 166 12.98 16.67 -5.28
C GLU A 166 11.56 16.88 -4.73
N ARG A 167 10.88 15.80 -4.32
CA ARG A 167 9.51 15.88 -3.77
C ARG A 167 9.45 16.56 -2.41
N GLU A 168 10.44 16.33 -1.56
CA GLU A 168 10.52 16.99 -0.25
C GLU A 168 10.81 18.48 -0.43
N THR A 169 11.65 18.84 -1.40
CA THR A 169 11.87 20.25 -1.77
C THR A 169 10.57 20.91 -2.26
N GLU A 170 9.76 20.21 -3.06
CA GLU A 170 8.44 20.71 -3.49
C GLU A 170 7.43 20.83 -2.35
N ALA A 171 7.52 19.95 -1.33
CA ALA A 171 6.60 19.93 -0.19
C ALA A 171 6.99 20.90 0.94
N PHE A 172 8.29 21.16 1.13
CA PHE A 172 8.84 21.97 2.23
C PHE A 172 9.48 23.29 1.78
N GLY A 173 9.70 23.49 0.48
CA GLY A 173 10.17 24.77 -0.07
C GLY A 173 11.69 24.99 -0.03
N SER A 174 12.50 24.09 0.54
CA SER A 174 13.97 24.14 0.44
C SER A 174 14.66 22.77 0.65
N TYR A 175 15.88 22.63 0.12
CA TYR A 175 16.70 21.41 0.16
C TYR A 175 17.44 21.22 1.50
N GLU A 176 17.55 22.26 2.33
CA GLU A 176 18.24 22.17 3.65
C GLU A 176 17.37 21.57 4.75
N GLU A 177 16.06 21.43 4.49
CA GLU A 177 15.08 20.85 5.42
C GLU A 177 14.62 19.43 5.03
N ALA A 178 15.19 18.88 3.94
CA ALA A 178 14.99 17.52 3.43
C ALA A 178 16.20 16.64 3.79
#